data_AF-A0A2H3J4A5-F1
#
_entry.id   AF-A0A2H3J4A5-F1
#
_cell.length_a   1.000
_cell.length_b   1.000
_cell.length_c   1.000
_cell.angle_alpha   90.00
_cell.angle_beta   90.00
_cell.angle_gamma   90.00
#
_symmetry.space_group_name_H-M   'P 1'
#
loop_
_entity.id
_entity.type
_entity.pdbx_description
1 polymer ?
#
loop_
_entity_poly.entity_id
_entity_poly.type
_entity_poly.pdbx_seq_one_letter_code
_entity_poly.pdbx_strand_id
1 'polypeptide(L)'
;MERALKEALRININEATGRVDPRLTNNIGMLRYLEGNLDTARTLCESAITHAANADSEIAEGLSTTILYNLARTYEEQGEEGMAKQAYEKLLHRHPEYTDAKIRRAQVLIDVNRRDDARDLLKQALSSQGNDLNLRAYHLSSSSPICRSLPTHSSSLP
;
A
#
# COMPACT_ATOMS: atom_id res chain seq x y z
N MET A 1 9.88 5.48 -21.91
CA MET A 1 9.12 4.43 -21.21
C MET A 1 7.63 4.53 -21.47
N GLU A 2 7.03 5.73 -21.39
CA GLU A 2 5.59 5.97 -21.57
C GLU A 2 4.95 5.42 -22.87
N ARG A 3 5.67 5.44 -24.01
CA ARG A 3 5.14 4.92 -25.29
C ARG A 3 4.93 3.40 -25.27
N ALA A 4 5.92 2.64 -24.79
CA ALA A 4 5.83 1.18 -24.66
C ALA A 4 4.72 0.76 -23.66
N LEU A 5 4.49 1.57 -22.63
CA LEU A 5 3.45 1.38 -21.63
C LEU A 5 2.04 1.57 -22.20
N LYS A 6 1.84 2.64 -22.99
CA LYS A 6 0.57 2.89 -23.71
C LYS A 6 0.29 1.79 -24.73
N GLU A 7 1.33 1.27 -25.36
CA GLU A 7 1.24 0.17 -26.31
C GLU A 7 0.91 -1.15 -25.61
N ALA A 8 1.52 -1.43 -24.45
CA ALA A 8 1.16 -2.57 -23.60
C ALA A 8 -0.30 -2.50 -23.12
N LEU A 9 -0.79 -1.31 -22.75
CA LEU A 9 -2.20 -1.11 -22.38
C LEU A 9 -3.15 -1.36 -23.55
N ARG A 10 -2.75 -0.92 -24.76
CA ARG A 10 -3.52 -1.09 -26.00
C ARG A 10 -3.59 -2.56 -26.44
N ILE A 11 -2.50 -3.31 -26.29
CA ILE A 11 -2.41 -4.73 -26.64
C ILE A 11 -3.11 -5.63 -25.60
N ASN A 12 -3.17 -5.20 -24.33
CA ASN A 12 -3.73 -5.98 -23.23
C ASN A 12 -5.22 -5.72 -22.94
N ILE A 13 -5.94 -5.05 -23.84
CA ILE A 13 -7.39 -5.18 -23.86
C ILE A 13 -7.65 -6.60 -24.32
N ASN A 14 -8.12 -7.47 -23.43
CA ASN A 14 -8.46 -8.84 -23.81
C ASN A 14 -9.54 -8.74 -24.91
N GLU A 15 -9.14 -8.93 -26.18
CA GLU A 15 -9.93 -8.56 -27.36
C GLU A 15 -11.30 -9.25 -27.38
N ALA A 16 -11.44 -10.36 -26.65
CA ALA A 16 -12.69 -11.11 -26.47
C ALA A 16 -13.68 -10.50 -25.46
N THR A 17 -13.22 -9.71 -24.47
CA THR A 17 -14.06 -9.20 -23.37
C THR A 17 -13.96 -7.69 -23.14
N GLY A 18 -13.00 -7.00 -23.77
CA GLY A 18 -12.73 -5.58 -23.53
C GLY A 18 -12.18 -5.29 -22.12
N ARG A 19 -11.85 -6.32 -21.33
CA ARG A 19 -11.37 -6.18 -19.95
C ARG A 19 -9.85 -6.10 -19.92
N VAL A 20 -9.34 -5.16 -19.14
CA VAL A 20 -7.90 -4.99 -18.89
C VAL A 20 -7.50 -5.92 -17.75
N ASP A 21 -6.41 -6.68 -17.90
CA ASP A 21 -5.88 -7.52 -16.81
C ASP A 21 -5.50 -6.63 -15.60
N PRO A 22 -6.15 -6.83 -14.43
CA PRO A 22 -5.88 -6.04 -13.24
C PRO A 22 -4.41 -6.11 -12.78
N ARG A 23 -3.70 -7.21 -13.08
CA ARG A 23 -2.27 -7.36 -12.77
C ARG A 23 -1.43 -6.33 -13.51
N LEU A 24 -1.67 -6.20 -14.81
CA LEU A 24 -0.91 -5.28 -15.63
C LEU A 24 -1.22 -3.84 -15.21
N THR A 25 -2.50 -3.51 -15.03
CA THR A 25 -2.92 -2.17 -14.59
C THR A 25 -2.26 -1.78 -13.26
N ASN A 26 -2.20 -2.71 -12.29
CA ASN A 26 -1.50 -2.49 -11.02
C ASN A 26 0.01 -2.28 -11.20
N ASN A 27 0.68 -3.11 -12.00
CA ASN A 27 2.11 -2.96 -12.27
C ASN A 27 2.42 -1.61 -12.94
N ILE A 28 1.57 -1.19 -13.88
CA ILE A 28 1.68 0.11 -14.52
C ILE A 28 1.46 1.23 -13.49
N GLY A 29 0.47 1.10 -12.61
CA GLY A 29 0.25 2.03 -11.50
C GLY A 29 1.50 2.20 -10.64
N MET A 30 2.17 1.09 -10.30
CA MET A 30 3.41 1.14 -9.52
C MET A 30 4.60 1.75 -10.28
N LEU A 31 4.69 1.56 -11.60
CA LEU A 31 5.68 2.28 -12.40
C LEU A 31 5.44 3.79 -12.35
N ARG A 32 4.17 4.24 -12.42
CA ARG A 32 3.83 5.66 -12.27
C ARG A 32 4.10 6.19 -10.87
N TYR A 33 3.88 5.38 -9.84
CA TYR A 33 4.26 5.72 -8.46
C TYR A 33 5.77 5.99 -8.37
N LEU A 34 6.61 5.13 -8.96
CA LEU A 34 8.06 5.30 -8.98
C LEU A 34 8.52 6.52 -9.79
N GLU A 35 7.75 6.93 -10.80
CA GLU A 35 7.98 8.17 -11.56
C GLU A 35 7.52 9.44 -10.81
N GLY A 36 6.89 9.30 -9.63
CA GLY A 36 6.31 10.41 -8.87
C GLY A 36 4.92 10.86 -9.37
N ASN A 37 4.35 10.18 -10.36
CA ASN A 37 3.04 10.49 -10.92
C ASN A 37 1.93 9.82 -10.09
N LEU A 38 1.77 10.30 -8.86
CA LEU A 38 0.91 9.66 -7.85
C LEU A 38 -0.58 9.65 -8.22
N ASP A 39 -1.08 10.70 -8.89
CA ASP A 39 -2.49 10.75 -9.32
C ASP A 39 -2.81 9.65 -10.33
N THR A 40 -1.92 9.45 -11.31
CA THR A 40 -2.08 8.39 -12.30
C THR A 40 -1.93 7.01 -11.65
N ALA A 41 -0.98 6.86 -10.73
CA ALA A 41 -0.79 5.63 -9.97
C ALA A 41 -2.07 5.25 -9.21
N ARG A 42 -2.69 6.21 -8.53
CA ARG A 42 -3.95 6.04 -7.79
C ARG A 42 -5.06 5.55 -8.71
N THR A 43 -5.34 6.27 -9.81
CA THR A 43 -6.41 5.90 -10.75
C THR A 43 -6.20 4.51 -11.33
N LEU A 44 -4.95 4.13 -11.63
CA LEU A 44 -4.64 2.80 -12.15
C LEU A 44 -4.85 1.71 -11.10
N CYS A 45 -4.43 1.92 -9.85
CA CYS A 45 -4.67 0.99 -8.76
C CYS A 45 -6.18 0.84 -8.45
N GLU A 46 -6.95 1.92 -8.48
CA GLU A 46 -8.42 1.91 -8.30
C GLU A 46 -9.15 1.17 -9.43
N SER A 47 -8.69 1.37 -10.67
CA SER A 47 -9.18 0.60 -11.82
C SER A 47 -8.82 -0.88 -11.66
N ALA A 48 -7.58 -1.20 -11.26
CA ALA A 48 -7.12 -2.57 -11.07
C ALA A 48 -7.95 -3.30 -10.01
N ILE A 49 -8.23 -2.69 -8.86
CA ILE A 49 -9.03 -3.35 -7.81
C ILE A 49 -10.49 -3.57 -8.25
N THR A 50 -11.04 -2.63 -9.01
CA THR A 50 -12.39 -2.76 -9.58
C THR A 50 -12.46 -3.92 -10.57
N HIS A 51 -11.45 -4.07 -11.43
CA HIS A 51 -11.40 -5.19 -12.37
C HIS A 51 -11.11 -6.53 -11.68
N ALA A 52 -10.28 -6.54 -10.63
CA ALA A 52 -10.01 -7.74 -9.83
C ALA A 52 -11.27 -8.24 -9.09
N ALA A 53 -12.11 -7.34 -8.57
CA ALA A 53 -13.37 -7.69 -7.92
C ALA A 53 -14.39 -8.36 -8.88
N ASN A 54 -14.21 -8.18 -10.19
CA ASN A 54 -15.06 -8.75 -11.24
C ASN A 54 -14.45 -10.01 -11.90
N ALA A 55 -13.30 -10.48 -11.43
CA ALA A 55 -12.57 -11.64 -11.94
C ALA A 55 -12.81 -12.90 -11.07
N ASP A 56 -12.38 -14.07 -11.56
CA ASP A 56 -12.56 -15.35 -10.87
C ASP A 56 -11.92 -15.37 -9.46
N SER A 57 -12.63 -16.01 -8.51
CA SER A 57 -12.52 -15.77 -7.06
C SER A 57 -11.15 -16.03 -6.44
N GLU A 58 -10.38 -17.02 -6.90
CA GLU A 58 -9.11 -17.42 -6.25
C GLU A 58 -7.93 -16.53 -6.70
N ILE A 59 -7.87 -16.21 -7.99
CA ILE A 59 -6.87 -15.27 -8.53
C ILE A 59 -7.17 -13.85 -8.03
N ALA A 60 -8.45 -13.51 -7.88
CA ALA A 60 -8.88 -12.20 -7.39
C ALA A 60 -8.38 -11.90 -5.97
N GLU A 61 -8.25 -12.90 -5.08
CA GLU A 61 -7.89 -12.68 -3.69
C GLU A 61 -6.43 -12.20 -3.53
N GLY A 62 -5.45 -12.97 -4.02
CA GLY A 62 -4.04 -12.58 -3.94
C GLY A 62 -3.73 -11.28 -4.69
N LEU A 63 -4.44 -11.03 -5.79
CA LEU A 63 -4.35 -9.77 -6.52
C LEU A 63 -4.93 -8.60 -5.73
N SER A 64 -6.09 -8.79 -5.09
CA SER A 64 -6.71 -7.75 -4.27
C SER A 64 -5.78 -7.33 -3.13
N THR A 65 -5.07 -8.27 -2.52
CA THR A 65 -4.10 -7.99 -1.45
C THR A 65 -2.95 -7.12 -1.94
N THR A 66 -2.35 -7.48 -3.07
CA THR A 66 -1.25 -6.71 -3.66
C THR A 66 -1.71 -5.31 -4.08
N ILE A 67 -2.88 -5.22 -4.73
CA ILE A 67 -3.43 -3.95 -5.21
C ILE A 67 -3.79 -3.04 -4.04
N LEU A 68 -4.43 -3.57 -2.99
CA LEU A 68 -4.79 -2.78 -1.80
C LEU A 68 -3.54 -2.25 -1.08
N TYR A 69 -2.47 -3.04 -1.00
CA TYR A 69 -1.20 -2.59 -0.42
C TYR A 69 -0.59 -1.45 -1.24
N ASN A 70 -0.53 -1.61 -2.57
CA ASN A 70 0.00 -0.60 -3.47
C ASN A 70 -0.83 0.69 -3.46
N LEU A 71 -2.15 0.55 -3.43
CA LEU A 71 -3.08 1.68 -3.32
C LEU A 71 -2.89 2.42 -1.99
N ALA A 72 -2.74 1.70 -0.88
CA ALA A 72 -2.47 2.28 0.42
C ALA A 72 -1.15 3.09 0.41
N ARG A 73 -0.07 2.51 -0.11
CA ARG A 73 1.21 3.21 -0.30
C ARG A 73 1.12 4.44 -1.20
N THR A 74 0.29 4.38 -2.23
CA THR A 74 0.06 5.54 -3.11
C THR A 74 -0.62 6.65 -2.33
N TYR A 75 -1.62 6.34 -1.50
CA TYR A 75 -2.26 7.32 -0.63
C TYR A 75 -1.32 7.88 0.45
N GLU A 76 -0.44 7.06 1.03
CA GLU A 76 0.60 7.53 1.97
C GLU A 76 1.45 8.63 1.35
N GLU A 77 1.98 8.39 0.16
CA GLU A 77 2.85 9.34 -0.55
C GLU A 77 2.12 10.62 -0.95
N GLN A 78 0.80 10.55 -1.12
CA GLN A 78 -0.05 11.70 -1.43
C GLN A 78 -0.47 12.48 -0.18
N GLY A 79 -0.14 12.01 1.02
CA GLY A 79 -0.61 12.59 2.29
C GLY A 79 -2.09 12.30 2.60
N GLU A 80 -2.72 11.38 1.87
CA GLU A 80 -4.12 10.99 2.05
C GLU A 80 -4.25 9.88 3.10
N GLU A 81 -3.83 10.19 4.33
CA GLU A 81 -3.66 9.23 5.42
C GLU A 81 -4.95 8.48 5.78
N GLY A 82 -6.10 9.17 5.69
CA GLY A 82 -7.41 8.57 5.93
C GLY A 82 -7.74 7.47 4.94
N MET A 83 -7.39 7.66 3.67
CA MET A 83 -7.59 6.68 2.60
C MET A 83 -6.57 5.55 2.69
N ALA A 84 -5.30 5.87 3.00
CA ALA A 84 -4.27 4.88 3.26
C ALA A 84 -4.67 3.92 4.39
N LYS A 85 -5.16 4.46 5.51
CA LYS A 85 -5.64 3.67 6.64
C LYS A 85 -6.78 2.72 6.25
N GLN A 86 -7.77 3.21 5.51
CA GLN A 86 -8.89 2.38 5.05
C GLN A 86 -8.43 1.25 4.12
N ALA A 87 -7.49 1.53 3.22
CA ALA A 87 -6.93 0.53 2.32
C ALA A 87 -6.17 -0.57 3.11
N TYR A 88 -5.34 -0.19 4.09
CA TYR A 88 -4.68 -1.16 4.97
C TYR A 88 -5.67 -1.95 5.83
N GLU A 89 -6.72 -1.32 6.35
CA GLU A 89 -7.75 -2.03 7.12
C GLU A 89 -8.47 -3.08 6.26
N LYS A 90 -8.83 -2.74 5.02
CA LYS A 90 -9.43 -3.70 4.07
C LYS A 90 -8.49 -4.86 3.73
N LEU A 91 -7.18 -4.60 3.65
CA LEU A 91 -6.17 -5.63 3.43
C LEU A 91 -6.06 -6.54 4.65
N LEU A 92 -5.88 -5.95 5.83
CA LEU A 92 -5.68 -6.68 7.09
C LEU A 92 -6.93 -7.43 7.57
N HIS A 93 -8.12 -7.01 7.14
CA HIS A 93 -9.35 -7.74 7.40
C HIS A 93 -9.37 -9.10 6.69
N ARG A 94 -8.75 -9.18 5.49
CA ARG A 94 -8.64 -10.42 4.71
C ARG A 94 -7.39 -11.22 5.08
N HIS A 95 -6.26 -10.53 5.21
CA HIS A 95 -4.96 -11.10 5.54
C HIS A 95 -4.41 -10.51 6.83
N PRO A 96 -4.94 -10.92 8.01
CA PRO A 96 -4.43 -10.46 9.29
C PRO A 96 -2.95 -10.85 9.50
N GLU A 97 -2.44 -11.87 8.81
CA GLU A 97 -1.04 -12.31 8.76
C GLU A 97 -0.08 -11.35 8.07
N TYR A 98 -0.58 -10.33 7.36
CA TYR A 98 0.26 -9.45 6.54
C TYR A 98 0.99 -8.39 7.39
N THR A 99 2.13 -8.77 7.97
CA THR A 99 2.93 -7.94 8.89
C THR A 99 3.32 -6.58 8.30
N ASP A 100 3.73 -6.54 7.03
CA ASP A 100 4.19 -5.31 6.37
C ASP A 100 3.11 -4.23 6.34
N ALA A 101 1.84 -4.61 6.15
CA ALA A 101 0.71 -3.67 6.16
C ALA A 101 0.44 -3.13 7.56
N LYS A 102 0.66 -3.93 8.62
CA LYS A 102 0.56 -3.46 10.01
C LYS A 102 1.66 -2.45 10.34
N ILE A 103 2.89 -2.74 9.92
CA ILE A 103 4.04 -1.85 10.12
C ILE A 103 3.80 -0.53 9.40
N ARG A 104 3.40 -0.56 8.12
CA ARG A 104 3.11 0.67 7.37
C ARG A 104 1.95 1.47 7.96
N ARG A 105 0.84 0.83 8.32
CA ARG A 105 -0.26 1.51 9.01
C ARG A 105 0.19 2.16 10.34
N ALA A 106 1.11 1.53 11.07
CA ALA A 106 1.72 2.15 12.26
C ALA A 106 2.61 3.34 11.90
N GLN A 107 3.37 3.28 10.81
CA GLN A 107 4.17 4.40 10.30
C GLN A 107 3.30 5.60 9.95
N VAL A 108 2.18 5.38 9.22
CA VAL A 108 1.21 6.45 8.91
C VAL A 108 0.71 7.12 10.18
N LEU A 109 0.40 6.35 11.24
CA LEU A 109 0.00 6.89 12.54
C LEU A 109 1.12 7.70 13.22
N ILE A 110 2.38 7.33 13.04
CA ILE A 110 3.53 8.07 13.57
C ILE A 110 3.69 9.40 12.82
N ASP A 111 3.52 9.39 11.50
CA ASP A 111 3.68 10.57 10.64
C ASP A 111 2.64 11.66 10.98
N VAL A 112 1.42 11.26 11.34
CA VAL A 112 0.35 12.15 11.84
C VAL A 112 0.46 12.51 13.32
N ASN A 113 1.61 12.20 13.95
CA ASN A 113 1.87 12.43 15.36
C ASN A 113 0.93 11.66 16.33
N ARG A 114 0.25 10.61 15.86
CA ARG A 114 -0.59 9.70 16.67
C ARG A 114 0.21 8.49 17.15
N ARG A 115 1.35 8.76 17.79
CA ARG A 115 2.32 7.73 18.22
C ARG A 115 1.76 6.74 19.24
N ASP A 116 0.86 7.17 20.12
CA ASP A 116 0.22 6.28 21.10
C ASP A 116 -0.64 5.22 20.40
N ASP A 117 -1.43 5.63 19.40
CA ASP A 117 -2.25 4.69 18.60
C ASP A 117 -1.37 3.72 17.79
N ALA A 118 -0.27 4.22 17.24
CA ALA A 118 0.71 3.38 16.53
C ALA A 118 1.31 2.32 17.46
N ARG A 119 1.69 2.71 18.68
CA ARG A 119 2.22 1.79 19.69
C ARG A 119 1.20 0.73 20.07
N ASP A 120 -0.04 1.12 20.29
CA ASP A 120 -1.09 0.20 20.71
C ASP A 120 -1.45 -0.78 19.58
N LEU A 121 -1.44 -0.32 18.33
CA LEU A 121 -1.56 -1.18 17.14
C LEU A 121 -0.42 -2.20 17.05
N LEU A 122 0.83 -1.77 17.24
CA LEU A 122 1.99 -2.68 17.20
C LEU A 122 1.97 -3.69 18.35
N LYS A 123 1.54 -3.28 19.54
CA LYS A 123 1.36 -4.20 20.69
C LYS A 123 0.30 -5.26 20.38
N GLN A 124 -0.86 -4.86 19.84
CA GLN A 124 -1.90 -5.81 19.43
C GLN A 124 -1.39 -6.77 18.35
N ALA A 125 -0.65 -6.24 17.38
CA ALA A 125 -0.04 -7.04 16.33
C ALA A 125 0.93 -8.08 16.92
N LEU A 126 1.79 -7.70 17.86
CA LEU A 126 2.74 -8.60 18.53
C LEU A 126 2.05 -9.65 19.40
N SER A 127 0.92 -9.33 20.04
CA SER A 127 0.14 -10.33 20.77
C SER A 127 -0.42 -11.43 19.85
N SER A 128 -0.74 -11.08 18.60
CA SER A 128 -1.22 -12.05 17.59
C SER A 128 -0.09 -12.76 16.84
N GLN A 129 1.04 -12.08 16.60
CA GLN A 129 2.17 -12.53 15.76
C GLN A 129 3.49 -12.34 16.50
N GLY A 130 3.58 -12.84 17.73
CA GLY A 130 4.71 -12.59 18.62
C GLY A 130 6.04 -13.15 18.15
N ASN A 131 6.02 -14.06 17.16
CA ASN A 131 7.22 -14.66 16.57
C ASN A 131 7.72 -13.92 15.31
N ASP A 132 7.01 -12.89 14.85
CA ASP A 132 7.45 -12.11 13.69
C ASP A 132 8.58 -11.15 14.08
N LEU A 133 9.79 -11.43 13.58
CA LEU A 133 10.99 -10.67 13.87
C LEU A 133 10.93 -9.24 13.33
N ASN A 134 10.29 -9.02 12.17
CA ASN A 134 10.18 -7.70 11.55
C ASN A 134 9.29 -6.79 12.38
N LEU A 135 8.15 -7.31 12.83
CA LEU A 135 7.23 -6.59 13.69
C LEU A 135 7.88 -6.22 15.03
N ARG A 136 8.64 -7.16 15.61
CA ARG A 136 9.35 -6.94 16.88
C ARG A 136 10.49 -5.93 16.73
N ALA A 137 11.26 -6.02 15.65
CA ALA A 137 12.32 -5.06 15.36
C ALA A 137 11.76 -3.64 15.19
N TYR A 138 10.66 -3.50 14.44
CA TYR A 138 10.01 -2.21 14.23
C TYR A 138 9.42 -1.64 15.53
N HIS A 139 8.76 -2.47 16.35
CA HIS A 139 8.23 -2.01 17.65
C HIS A 139 9.34 -1.52 18.60
N LEU A 140 10.50 -2.20 18.59
CA LEU A 140 11.65 -1.79 19.40
C LEU A 140 12.26 -0.48 18.90
N SER A 141 12.41 -0.31 17.58
CA SER A 141 12.93 0.94 17.01
C SER A 141 11.98 2.12 17.27
N SER A 142 10.67 1.93 17.13
CA SER A 142 9.66 2.95 17.40
C SER A 142 9.57 3.32 18.89
N SER A 143 9.89 2.38 19.78
CA SER A 143 9.85 2.59 21.23
C SER A 143 11.17 3.12 21.81
N SER A 144 12.26 3.06 21.04
CA SER A 144 13.58 3.49 21.50
C SER A 144 13.67 5.01 21.57
N PRO A 145 14.12 5.59 22.71
CA PRO A 145 14.25 7.05 22.87
C PRO A 145 15.28 7.68 21.90
N ILE A 146 16.15 6.88 21.30
CA ILE A 146 17.16 7.30 20.31
C ILE A 146 16.48 7.76 18.99
N CYS A 147 15.31 7.22 18.64
CA CYS A 147 14.57 7.62 17.44
C CYS A 147 13.64 8.83 17.67
N ARG A 148 13.69 9.46 18.84
CA ARG A 148 12.91 10.66 19.19
C ARG A 148 13.46 11.94 18.54
N SER A 149 14.61 11.86 17.87
CA SER A 149 15.38 13.01 17.38
C SER A 149 15.72 13.02 15.89
N LEU A 150 15.20 12.10 15.06
CA LEU A 150 15.40 12.20 13.62
C LEU A 150 14.31 13.10 13.01
N PRO A 151 14.67 14.26 12.42
CA PRO A 151 13.72 15.07 11.67
C PRO A 151 13.28 14.26 10.45
N THR A 152 11.98 14.09 10.28
CA THR A 152 11.43 13.75 8.96
C THR A 152 11.84 14.88 8.03
N HIS A 153 12.60 14.57 6.98
CA HIS A 153 13.02 15.57 6.00
C HIS A 153 11.79 16.16 5.31
N SER A 154 11.32 17.32 5.79
CA SER A 154 10.59 18.28 4.98
C SER A 154 11.56 18.81 3.93
N SER A 155 11.70 18.06 2.84
CA SER A 155 12.45 18.50 1.66
C SER A 155 11.57 19.45 0.85
N SER A 156 11.26 20.60 1.42
CA SER A 156 10.93 21.79 0.63
C SER A 156 12.27 22.31 0.09
N LEU A 157 12.57 21.99 -1.17
CA LEU A 157 13.67 22.63 -1.90
C LEU A 157 13.15 23.90 -2.60
N PRO A 158 14.01 24.95 -2.71
CA PRO A 158 13.67 26.28 -3.19
C PRO A 158 13.47 26.37 -4.72
#